data_AF-A0A7Y5QFM8-F1
#
_entry.id   AF-A0A7Y5QFM8-F1
#
_cell.length_a   1.000
_cell.length_b   1.000
_cell.length_c   1.000
_cell.angle_alpha   90.00
_cell.angle_beta   90.00
_cell.angle_gamma   90.00
#
_symmetry.space_group_name_H-M   'P 1'
#
loop_
_entity.id
_entity.type
_entity.pdbx_description
1 polymer ?
#
loop_
_entity_poly.entity_id
_entity_poly.type
_entity_poly.pdbx_seq_one_letter_code
_entity_poly.pdbx_strand_id
1 'polypeptide(L)'
;MAVRATRPPKTTSRRARLLRENLTAYALISPAMILLFIFGIFPVGFAFFVSLHRWRRFPGDYMGLGNYVRALGDLTYVLFFWLAVGALAYAAVLLWRLLRENSPPGRRSAFSALLPGAAAGGAVLTFVGWSAILLPLILNIPQRIRGQERVPGLFINELFASFQMPQAADAGNLFLALLIAALIVIPVWRRLLGGEKWDMHLLYAAGAAVAAAVGILLMQLTLETISAAVAAARAEGEALPVWSQILLISAGVGLLAAAYGLWTRAGRQDSSDRRMLITALAAVVLLIAGYLLAAQLPTALAAADRDVISGFGITVMFVLGTVPFQLALGLAFGYLLYQNIKAKSLFRVAYFIPYVMPFVATSIVFTLIFGHRPLSIMNQVFTTLGLPLQKWLLEPKGVVELLIPGIPDALSGPSLALIVIMIYTTWTYIGYDAAVFLAGLGNIPADVYEAARIDGANSWQMFRRITLPLLSPTTFFLTLIAVIGTFQAFTQLWIMRTPAAQSSVDTIGVTIFETINSNDPNMGYGSAMAFVLFGVILILTFVQNRIASRSVFYG
;
A
#
# COMPACT_ATOMS: atom_id res chain seq x y z
N MET A 1 -60.64 0.08 49.87
CA MET A 1 -59.64 -0.21 48.82
C MET A 1 -58.46 0.73 49.01
N ALA A 2 -57.32 0.23 49.48
CA ALA A 2 -56.10 1.03 49.61
C ALA A 2 -55.18 0.76 48.41
N VAL A 3 -54.92 1.81 47.62
CA VAL A 3 -54.02 1.76 46.45
C VAL A 3 -52.59 1.62 46.95
N ARG A 4 -51.92 0.54 46.56
CA ARG A 4 -50.52 0.22 46.91
C ARG A 4 -49.59 1.19 46.17
N ALA A 5 -48.91 2.05 46.91
CA ALA A 5 -47.88 2.93 46.36
C ALA A 5 -46.75 2.09 45.71
N THR A 6 -46.57 2.24 44.40
CA THR A 6 -45.47 1.65 43.65
C THR A 6 -44.18 2.41 44.00
N ARG A 7 -43.18 1.69 44.52
CA ARG A 7 -41.85 2.26 44.81
C ARG A 7 -41.23 2.78 43.50
N PRO A 8 -40.61 3.97 43.48
CA PRO A 8 -39.96 4.48 42.27
C PRO A 8 -38.78 3.55 41.87
N PRO A 9 -38.53 3.36 40.57
CA PRO A 9 -37.45 2.49 40.11
C PRO A 9 -36.10 3.04 40.57
N LYS A 10 -35.23 2.14 41.06
CA LYS A 10 -33.86 2.46 41.48
C LYS A 10 -33.14 3.14 40.32
N THR A 11 -32.80 4.42 40.47
CA THR A 11 -32.02 5.18 39.49
C THR A 11 -30.63 4.55 39.39
N THR A 12 -30.35 3.80 38.32
CA THR A 12 -28.99 3.40 37.99
C THR A 12 -28.14 4.66 37.86
N SER A 13 -26.97 4.68 38.50
CA SER A 13 -26.09 5.85 38.42
C SER A 13 -25.78 6.13 36.95
N ARG A 14 -25.76 7.41 36.54
CA ARG A 14 -25.47 7.85 35.16
C ARG A 14 -24.23 7.15 34.58
N ARG A 15 -23.24 6.85 35.44
CA ARG A 15 -22.02 6.11 35.11
C ARG A 15 -22.24 4.65 34.74
N ALA A 16 -23.10 3.93 35.48
CA ALA A 16 -23.45 2.55 35.16
C ALA A 16 -24.22 2.45 33.84
N ARG A 17 -25.08 3.45 33.55
CA ARG A 17 -25.78 3.54 32.28
C ARG A 17 -24.81 3.75 31.11
N LEU A 18 -23.91 4.73 31.22
CA LEU A 18 -22.89 5.00 30.20
C LEU A 18 -21.96 3.80 29.97
N LEU A 19 -21.56 3.09 31.03
CA LEU A 19 -20.76 1.88 30.90
C LEU A 19 -21.51 0.80 30.11
N ARG A 20 -22.78 0.58 30.43
CA ARG A 20 -23.64 -0.39 29.73
C ARG A 20 -23.82 0.00 28.27
N GLU A 21 -24.12 1.27 28.00
CA GLU A 21 -24.24 1.82 26.64
C GLU A 21 -22.96 1.61 25.82
N ASN A 22 -21.79 1.91 26.39
CA ASN A 22 -20.50 1.70 25.71
C ASN A 22 -20.19 0.22 25.48
N LEU A 23 -20.43 -0.65 26.47
CA LEU A 23 -20.22 -2.09 26.32
C LEU A 23 -21.16 -2.67 25.26
N THR A 24 -22.41 -2.20 25.20
CA THR A 24 -23.35 -2.57 24.13
C THR A 24 -22.85 -2.08 22.77
N ALA A 25 -22.36 -0.85 22.66
CA ALA A 25 -21.78 -0.33 21.41
C ALA A 25 -20.56 -1.15 20.94
N TYR A 26 -19.64 -1.48 21.84
CA TYR A 26 -18.49 -2.33 21.51
C TYR A 26 -18.90 -3.76 21.15
N ALA A 27 -19.91 -4.33 21.81
CA ALA A 27 -20.45 -5.65 21.47
C ALA A 27 -21.12 -5.67 20.09
N LEU A 28 -21.73 -4.56 19.66
CA LEU A 28 -22.32 -4.44 18.32
C LEU A 28 -21.25 -4.30 17.23
N ILE A 29 -20.12 -3.65 17.53
CA ILE A 29 -19.04 -3.41 16.56
C ILE A 29 -18.03 -4.57 16.53
N SER A 30 -17.94 -5.37 17.60
CA SER A 30 -16.94 -6.43 17.74
C SER A 30 -16.97 -7.48 16.62
N PRO A 31 -18.11 -7.93 16.06
CA PRO A 31 -18.09 -8.91 14.98
C PRO A 31 -17.39 -8.36 13.72
N ALA A 32 -17.65 -7.10 13.38
CA ALA A 32 -16.99 -6.44 12.25
C ALA A 32 -15.49 -6.23 12.51
N MET A 33 -15.11 -5.86 13.74
CA MET A 33 -13.70 -5.70 14.11
C MET A 33 -12.93 -7.02 14.11
N ILE A 34 -13.57 -8.12 14.52
CA ILE A 34 -12.99 -9.46 14.47
C ILE A 34 -12.74 -9.87 13.01
N LEU A 35 -13.72 -9.67 12.13
CA LEU A 35 -13.56 -9.96 10.70
C LEU A 35 -12.46 -9.10 10.07
N LEU A 36 -12.45 -7.79 10.36
CA LEU A 36 -11.41 -6.88 9.89
C LEU A 36 -10.02 -7.27 10.40
N PHE A 37 -9.91 -7.70 11.65
CA PHE A 37 -8.65 -8.18 12.21
C PHE A 37 -8.20 -9.46 11.53
N ILE A 38 -9.05 -10.49 11.46
CA ILE A 38 -8.69 -11.82 10.95
C ILE A 38 -8.38 -11.79 9.45
N PHE A 39 -9.18 -11.08 8.65
CA PHE A 39 -9.06 -11.10 7.19
C PHE A 39 -8.39 -9.84 6.61
N GLY A 40 -8.24 -8.77 7.38
CA GLY A 40 -7.61 -7.53 6.96
C GLY A 40 -6.24 -7.30 7.59
N ILE A 41 -6.20 -7.09 8.91
CA ILE A 41 -4.98 -6.63 9.61
C ILE A 41 -3.99 -7.78 9.86
N PHE A 42 -4.47 -8.93 10.32
CA PHE A 42 -3.63 -10.08 10.67
C PHE A 42 -2.85 -10.62 9.46
N PRO A 43 -3.42 -10.84 8.27
CA PRO A 43 -2.67 -11.35 7.13
C PRO A 43 -1.56 -10.41 6.68
N VAL A 44 -1.77 -9.09 6.79
CA VAL A 44 -0.73 -8.09 6.50
C VAL A 44 0.39 -8.19 7.53
N GLY A 45 0.08 -8.15 8.82
CA GLY A 45 1.10 -8.30 9.87
C GLY A 45 1.84 -9.64 9.79
N PHE A 46 1.13 -10.71 9.45
CA PHE A 46 1.69 -12.04 9.25
C PHE A 46 2.62 -12.10 8.04
N ALA A 47 2.22 -11.53 6.89
CA ALA A 47 3.09 -11.46 5.72
C ALA A 47 4.35 -10.63 6.00
N PHE A 48 4.25 -9.55 6.80
CA PHE A 48 5.43 -8.78 7.21
C PHE A 48 6.37 -9.65 8.06
N PHE A 49 5.81 -10.39 9.01
CA PHE A 49 6.58 -11.34 9.82
C PHE A 49 7.27 -12.41 8.96
N VAL A 50 6.54 -13.03 8.03
CA VAL A 50 7.07 -14.02 7.08
C VAL A 50 8.20 -13.43 6.24
N SER A 51 8.09 -12.17 5.82
CA SER A 51 9.12 -11.48 5.02
C SER A 51 10.47 -11.34 5.71
N LEU A 52 10.53 -11.38 7.04
CA LEU A 52 11.77 -11.30 7.83
C LEU A 52 12.40 -12.67 8.09
N HIS A 53 11.79 -13.76 7.65
CA HIS A 53 12.23 -15.13 7.90
C HIS A 53 12.61 -15.84 6.61
N ARG A 54 13.49 -16.83 6.74
CA ARG A 54 13.75 -17.81 5.68
C ARG A 54 12.60 -18.80 5.61
N TRP A 55 11.50 -18.37 5.02
CA TRP A 55 10.29 -19.18 4.95
C TRP A 55 10.14 -19.82 3.57
N ARG A 56 10.33 -21.14 3.51
CA ARG A 56 10.05 -21.92 2.31
C ARG A 56 8.66 -22.53 2.39
N ARG A 57 8.58 -23.84 2.66
CA ARG A 57 7.31 -24.53 2.92
C ARG A 57 6.91 -24.50 4.40
N PHE A 58 7.88 -24.35 5.29
CA PHE A 58 7.70 -24.28 6.74
C PHE A 58 8.47 -23.08 7.30
N PRO A 59 8.09 -22.57 8.49
CA PRO A 59 8.84 -21.55 9.19
C PRO A 59 10.31 -21.97 9.36
N GLY A 60 11.23 -21.13 8.89
CA GLY A 60 12.67 -21.30 9.09
C GLY A 60 13.27 -20.16 9.92
N ASP A 61 14.59 -20.06 9.91
CA ASP A 61 15.33 -19.11 10.75
C ASP A 61 15.03 -17.65 10.42
N TYR A 62 15.19 -16.79 11.42
CA TYR A 62 15.14 -15.34 11.27
C TYR A 62 16.29 -14.87 10.37
N MET A 63 15.98 -14.06 9.34
CA MET A 63 16.94 -13.57 8.35
C MET A 63 17.03 -12.04 8.31
N GLY A 64 16.29 -11.34 9.19
CA GLY A 64 16.24 -9.88 9.21
C GLY A 64 15.79 -9.32 7.87
N LEU A 65 16.58 -8.38 7.32
CA LEU A 65 16.28 -7.72 6.05
C LEU A 65 16.75 -8.50 4.82
N GLY A 66 17.27 -9.73 4.96
CA GLY A 66 17.89 -10.49 3.86
C GLY A 66 16.98 -10.66 2.63
N ASN A 67 15.68 -10.92 2.82
CA ASN A 67 14.73 -11.02 1.70
C ASN A 67 14.52 -9.68 0.99
N TYR A 68 14.57 -8.56 1.72
CA TYR A 68 14.47 -7.23 1.13
C TYR A 68 15.75 -6.85 0.38
N VAL A 69 16.93 -7.15 0.94
CA VAL A 69 18.23 -6.93 0.27
C VAL A 69 18.28 -7.71 -1.04
N ARG A 70 17.78 -8.94 -1.05
CA ARG A 70 17.64 -9.71 -2.30
C ARG A 70 16.74 -9.00 -3.31
N ALA A 71 15.60 -8.45 -2.87
CA ALA A 71 14.62 -7.83 -3.76
C ALA A 71 15.06 -6.47 -4.31
N LEU A 72 15.72 -5.64 -3.49
CA LEU A 72 15.98 -4.22 -3.75
C LEU A 72 17.46 -3.84 -3.75
N GLY A 73 18.37 -4.78 -3.46
CA GLY A 73 19.79 -4.50 -3.34
C GLY A 73 20.09 -3.45 -2.26
N ASP A 74 20.97 -2.52 -2.59
CA ASP A 74 21.41 -1.47 -1.65
C ASP A 74 20.31 -0.48 -1.26
N LEU A 75 19.22 -0.41 -2.04
CA LEU A 75 18.08 0.44 -1.71
C LEU A 75 17.34 -0.01 -0.46
N THR A 76 17.45 -1.28 -0.06
CA THR A 76 16.89 -1.76 1.20
C THR A 76 17.43 -0.95 2.37
N TYR A 77 18.74 -0.74 2.43
CA TYR A 77 19.36 -0.03 3.55
C TYR A 77 18.90 1.42 3.63
N VAL A 78 18.86 2.11 2.49
CA VAL A 78 18.37 3.49 2.39
C VAL A 78 16.91 3.58 2.83
N LEU A 79 16.06 2.69 2.33
CA LEU A 79 14.64 2.66 2.63
C LEU A 79 14.39 2.45 4.12
N PHE A 80 14.96 1.39 4.70
CA PHE A 80 14.74 1.04 6.10
C PHE A 80 15.37 2.05 7.06
N PHE A 81 16.50 2.65 6.69
CA PHE A 81 17.08 3.78 7.43
C PHE A 81 16.12 4.96 7.51
N TRP A 82 15.55 5.41 6.38
CA TRP A 82 14.62 6.53 6.38
C TRP A 82 13.27 6.20 7.03
N LEU A 83 12.82 4.95 6.97
CA LEU A 83 11.66 4.48 7.75
C LEU A 83 11.96 4.55 9.26
N ALA A 84 13.15 4.14 9.69
CA ALA A 84 13.58 4.24 11.08
C ALA A 84 13.62 5.70 11.54
N VAL A 85 14.26 6.58 10.76
CA VAL A 85 14.32 8.04 11.03
C VAL A 85 12.91 8.64 11.07
N GLY A 86 12.04 8.27 10.14
CA GLY A 86 10.65 8.72 10.09
C GLY A 86 9.85 8.31 11.32
N ALA A 87 10.00 7.06 11.77
CA ALA A 87 9.34 6.56 12.99
C ALA A 87 9.85 7.28 14.26
N LEU A 88 11.16 7.52 14.37
CA LEU A 88 11.74 8.29 15.48
C LEU A 88 11.29 9.76 15.45
N ALA A 89 11.25 10.37 14.27
CA ALA A 89 10.75 11.74 14.10
C ALA A 89 9.27 11.84 14.47
N TYR A 90 8.45 10.85 14.08
CA TYR A 90 7.05 10.79 14.47
C TYR A 90 6.88 10.62 15.99
N ALA A 91 7.68 9.78 16.63
CA ALA A 91 7.72 9.66 18.08
C ALA A 91 8.07 11.02 18.75
N ALA A 92 9.07 11.72 18.22
CA ALA A 92 9.44 13.06 18.70
C ALA A 92 8.30 14.08 18.50
N VAL A 93 7.56 14.02 17.38
CA VAL A 93 6.39 14.88 17.15
C VAL A 93 5.27 14.59 18.15
N LEU A 94 4.98 13.32 18.45
CA LEU A 94 3.98 12.94 19.45
C LEU A 94 4.38 13.42 20.85
N LEU A 95 5.65 13.23 21.24
CA LEU A 95 6.19 13.77 22.50
C LEU A 95 6.13 15.29 22.53
N TRP A 96 6.49 15.96 21.43
CA TRP A 96 6.41 17.41 21.35
C TRP A 96 4.98 17.91 21.48
N ARG A 97 4.00 17.26 20.84
CA ARG A 97 2.56 17.59 21.01
C ARG A 97 2.10 17.42 22.45
N LEU A 98 2.60 16.40 23.14
CA LEU A 98 2.30 16.16 24.55
C LEU A 98 2.95 17.20 25.46
N LEU A 99 4.20 17.61 25.19
CA LEU A 99 4.97 18.53 26.03
C LEU A 99 4.64 20.02 25.77
N ARG A 100 4.03 20.36 24.62
CA ARG A 100 3.67 21.73 24.23
C ARG A 100 2.39 22.26 24.91
N GLU A 101 1.74 21.48 25.76
CA GLU A 101 0.53 21.92 26.46
C GLU A 101 0.86 23.07 27.44
N ASN A 102 0.46 24.29 27.07
CA ASN A 102 0.84 25.53 27.76
C ASN A 102 0.00 25.81 29.02
N SER A 103 -1.18 25.21 29.13
CA SER A 103 -2.05 25.38 30.30
C SER A 103 -1.46 24.64 31.51
N PRO A 104 -1.29 25.28 32.69
CA PRO A 104 -0.80 24.62 33.90
C PRO A 104 -1.50 23.28 34.25
N PRO A 105 -2.86 23.16 34.19
CA PRO A 105 -3.52 21.88 34.41
C PRO A 105 -3.27 20.85 33.29
N GLY A 106 -3.12 21.32 32.05
CA GLY A 106 -2.79 20.49 30.90
C GLY A 106 -1.38 19.90 31.01
N ARG A 107 -0.41 20.69 31.47
CA ARG A 107 0.99 20.26 31.67
C ARG A 107 1.10 19.16 32.72
N ARG A 108 0.41 19.31 33.86
CA ARG A 108 0.35 18.25 34.90
C ARG A 108 -0.24 16.95 34.35
N SER A 109 -1.33 17.07 33.60
CA SER A 109 -1.96 15.92 32.92
C SER A 109 -1.00 15.24 31.94
N ALA A 110 -0.29 16.01 31.11
CA ALA A 110 0.68 15.49 30.15
C ALA A 110 1.81 14.71 30.83
N PHE A 111 2.45 15.27 31.86
CA PHE A 111 3.50 14.58 32.62
C PHE A 111 2.97 13.32 33.32
N SER A 112 1.76 13.39 33.88
CA SER A 112 1.16 12.23 34.56
C SER A 112 0.85 11.07 33.62
N ALA A 113 0.67 11.33 32.32
CA ALA A 113 0.32 10.32 31.32
C ALA A 113 1.55 9.62 30.71
N LEU A 114 2.77 10.14 30.91
CA LEU A 114 4.00 9.59 30.31
C LEU A 114 4.27 8.14 30.74
N LEU A 115 4.34 7.88 32.04
CA LEU A 115 4.62 6.53 32.58
C LEU A 115 3.52 5.53 32.22
N PRO A 116 2.22 5.83 32.45
CA PRO A 116 1.12 4.99 31.98
C PRO A 116 1.12 4.73 30.48
N GLY A 117 1.47 5.75 29.68
CA GLY A 117 1.55 5.64 28.22
C GLY A 117 2.71 4.75 27.78
N ALA A 118 3.89 4.92 28.37
CA ALA A 118 5.04 4.06 28.13
C ALA A 118 4.75 2.60 28.52
N ALA A 119 4.07 2.37 29.64
CA ALA A 119 3.63 1.03 30.05
C ALA A 119 2.63 0.42 29.07
N ALA A 120 1.64 1.20 28.60
CA ALA A 120 0.69 0.77 27.57
C ALA A 120 1.40 0.42 26.26
N GLY A 121 2.34 1.26 25.82
CA GLY A 121 3.17 0.99 24.64
C GLY A 121 4.03 -0.27 24.80
N GLY A 122 4.64 -0.46 25.98
CA GLY A 122 5.41 -1.66 26.31
C GLY A 122 4.55 -2.94 26.29
N ALA A 123 3.32 -2.89 26.81
CA ALA A 123 2.39 -4.02 26.73
C ALA A 123 2.05 -4.38 25.28
N VAL A 124 1.86 -3.39 24.40
CA VAL A 124 1.66 -3.64 22.95
C VAL A 124 2.90 -4.27 22.32
N LEU A 125 4.09 -3.74 22.61
CA LEU A 125 5.34 -4.25 22.03
C LEU A 125 5.64 -5.69 22.48
N THR A 126 5.45 -5.98 23.76
CA THR A 126 5.64 -7.34 24.31
C THR A 126 4.59 -8.32 23.79
N PHE A 127 3.34 -7.88 23.55
CA PHE A 127 2.34 -8.70 22.87
C PHE A 127 2.77 -9.07 21.44
N VAL A 128 3.26 -8.10 20.67
CA VAL A 128 3.76 -8.32 19.31
C VAL A 128 4.96 -9.25 19.34
N GLY A 129 5.92 -9.02 20.25
CA GLY A 129 7.10 -9.87 20.42
C GLY A 129 6.76 -11.31 20.82
N TRP A 130 5.86 -11.49 21.79
CA TRP A 130 5.37 -12.81 22.18
C TRP A 130 4.66 -13.52 21.02
N SER A 131 3.81 -12.81 20.28
CA SER A 131 3.13 -13.35 19.09
C SER A 131 4.13 -13.77 18.01
N ALA A 132 5.19 -12.99 17.78
CA ALA A 132 6.26 -13.29 16.84
C ALA A 132 7.07 -14.55 17.23
N ILE A 133 7.22 -14.84 18.52
CA ILE A 133 7.88 -16.05 19.02
C ILE A 133 6.94 -17.26 18.96
N LEU A 134 5.70 -17.09 19.41
CA LEU A 134 4.73 -18.18 19.53
C LEU A 134 4.29 -18.71 18.15
N LEU A 135 4.11 -17.83 17.18
CA LEU A 135 3.51 -18.18 15.90
C LEU A 135 4.32 -19.22 15.10
N PRO A 136 5.66 -19.11 14.95
CA PRO A 136 6.48 -20.17 14.37
C PRO A 136 6.36 -21.51 15.11
N LEU A 137 6.27 -21.49 16.44
CA LEU A 137 6.14 -22.72 17.24
C LEU A 137 4.82 -23.43 16.92
N ILE A 138 3.72 -22.69 16.78
CA ILE A 138 2.42 -23.24 16.37
C ILE A 138 2.48 -23.75 14.93
N LEU A 139 3.05 -22.97 14.01
CA LEU A 139 3.08 -23.33 12.58
C LEU A 139 4.04 -24.50 12.28
N ASN A 140 4.97 -24.79 13.19
CA ASN A 140 5.85 -25.97 13.12
C ASN A 140 5.25 -27.25 13.74
N ILE A 141 4.04 -27.22 14.30
CA ILE A 141 3.35 -28.43 14.80
C ILE A 141 3.34 -29.58 13.78
N PRO A 142 3.04 -29.36 12.47
CA PRO A 142 3.05 -30.43 11.48
C PRO A 142 4.39 -31.17 11.37
N GLN A 143 5.51 -30.50 11.66
CA GLN A 143 6.83 -31.13 11.70
C GLN A 143 7.04 -31.93 12.99
N ARG A 144 6.57 -31.43 14.13
CA ARG A 144 6.72 -32.13 15.42
C ARG A 144 5.92 -33.42 15.49
N ILE A 145 4.72 -33.45 14.88
CA ILE A 145 3.88 -34.65 14.82
C ILE A 145 4.27 -35.60 13.68
N ARG A 146 5.22 -35.22 12.83
CA ARG A 146 5.60 -36.02 11.67
C ARG A 146 6.28 -37.31 12.13
N GLY A 147 5.73 -38.45 11.71
CA GLY A 147 6.22 -39.77 12.13
C GLY A 147 5.70 -40.24 13.49
N GLN A 148 4.87 -39.45 14.17
CA GLN A 148 4.14 -39.88 15.37
C GLN A 148 2.85 -40.63 14.98
N GLU A 149 2.37 -41.49 15.88
CA GLU A 149 1.08 -42.14 15.72
C GLU A 149 -0.06 -41.11 15.75
N ARG A 150 -0.99 -41.24 14.80
CA ARG A 150 -2.12 -40.30 14.65
C ARG A 150 -3.19 -40.60 15.69
N VAL A 151 -3.01 -40.06 16.90
CA VAL A 151 -4.01 -40.14 17.98
C VAL A 151 -4.94 -38.92 18.01
N PRO A 152 -6.22 -39.09 18.38
CA PRO A 152 -7.13 -37.96 18.59
C PRO A 152 -6.56 -36.98 19.61
N GLY A 153 -6.62 -35.68 19.30
CA GLY A 153 -6.14 -34.63 20.20
C GLY A 153 -4.64 -34.33 20.13
N LEU A 154 -3.84 -35.09 19.36
CA LEU A 154 -2.39 -34.85 19.23
C LEU A 154 -2.05 -33.40 18.87
N PHE A 155 -2.74 -32.85 17.87
CA PHE A 155 -2.55 -31.47 17.44
C PHE A 155 -2.87 -30.46 18.56
N ILE A 156 -3.94 -30.68 19.32
CA ILE A 156 -4.37 -29.79 20.40
C ILE A 156 -3.35 -29.82 21.55
N ASN A 157 -2.83 -31.00 21.89
CA ASN A 157 -1.78 -31.13 22.91
C ASN A 157 -0.51 -30.39 22.48
N GLU A 158 -0.09 -30.54 21.22
CA GLU A 158 1.06 -29.83 20.65
C GLU A 158 0.84 -28.31 20.55
N LEU A 159 -0.40 -27.89 20.30
CA LEU A 159 -0.77 -26.48 20.32
C LEU A 159 -0.56 -25.90 21.72
N PHE A 160 -1.11 -26.51 22.78
CA PHE A 160 -0.89 -26.05 24.15
C PHE A 160 0.57 -26.16 24.59
N ALA A 161 1.28 -27.21 24.18
CA ALA A 161 2.71 -27.36 24.45
C ALA A 161 3.53 -26.19 23.86
N SER A 162 3.11 -25.64 22.70
CA SER A 162 3.78 -24.48 22.09
C SER A 162 3.76 -23.23 22.99
N PHE A 163 2.70 -23.05 23.79
CA PHE A 163 2.62 -21.94 24.76
C PHE A 163 3.49 -22.18 26.00
N GLN A 164 3.81 -23.43 26.31
CA GLN A 164 4.60 -23.83 27.48
C GLN A 164 6.11 -23.92 27.17
N MET A 165 6.51 -23.81 25.90
CA MET A 165 7.93 -23.77 25.55
C MET A 165 8.60 -22.55 26.20
N PRO A 166 9.81 -22.68 26.79
CA PRO A 166 10.43 -21.62 27.59
C PRO A 166 10.42 -20.24 26.91
N GLN A 167 10.80 -20.20 25.63
CA GLN A 167 10.87 -18.98 24.83
C GLN A 167 9.51 -18.25 24.73
N ALA A 168 8.42 -19.00 24.52
CA ALA A 168 7.07 -18.44 24.41
C ALA A 168 6.47 -18.16 25.78
N ALA A 169 6.74 -19.01 26.78
CA ALA A 169 6.25 -18.84 28.13
C ALA A 169 6.87 -17.60 28.80
N ASP A 170 8.19 -17.42 28.69
CA ASP A 170 8.90 -16.27 29.29
C ASP A 170 8.43 -14.95 28.68
N ALA A 171 8.34 -14.88 27.34
CA ALA A 171 7.81 -13.72 26.64
C ALA A 171 6.34 -13.46 26.97
N GLY A 172 5.53 -14.52 27.08
CA GLY A 172 4.12 -14.46 27.44
C GLY A 172 3.92 -13.96 28.87
N ASN A 173 4.73 -14.41 29.81
CA ASN A 173 4.69 -13.96 31.21
C ASN A 173 5.03 -12.48 31.32
N LEU A 174 6.04 -11.99 30.59
CA LEU A 174 6.37 -10.57 30.54
C LEU A 174 5.21 -9.74 29.97
N PHE A 175 4.63 -10.19 28.86
CA PHE A 175 3.45 -9.56 28.26
C PHE A 175 2.28 -9.50 29.25
N LEU A 176 1.93 -10.62 29.89
CA LEU A 176 0.83 -10.69 30.85
C LEU A 176 1.09 -9.79 32.06
N ALA A 177 2.32 -9.75 32.59
CA ALA A 177 2.69 -8.87 33.69
C ALA A 177 2.49 -7.39 33.32
N LEU A 178 2.96 -6.96 32.15
CA LEU A 178 2.78 -5.59 31.67
C LEU A 178 1.32 -5.27 31.32
N LEU A 179 0.57 -6.23 30.79
CA LEU A 179 -0.85 -6.06 30.49
C LEU A 179 -1.66 -5.90 31.78
N ILE A 180 -1.44 -6.75 32.78
CA ILE A 180 -2.12 -6.67 34.08
C ILE A 180 -1.73 -5.35 34.77
N ALA A 181 -0.44 -5.01 34.77
CA ALA A 181 0.03 -3.72 35.28
C ALA A 181 -0.68 -2.56 34.56
N ALA A 182 -0.77 -2.58 33.23
CA ALA A 182 -1.48 -1.55 32.48
C ALA A 182 -2.98 -1.50 32.84
N LEU A 183 -3.67 -2.65 32.88
CA LEU A 183 -5.12 -2.71 33.15
C LEU A 183 -5.50 -2.28 34.57
N ILE A 184 -4.61 -2.46 35.55
CA ILE A 184 -4.85 -2.06 36.95
C ILE A 184 -4.33 -0.64 37.21
N VAL A 185 -3.08 -0.38 36.83
CA VAL A 185 -2.38 0.88 37.14
C VAL A 185 -2.97 2.03 36.34
N ILE A 186 -3.25 1.88 35.04
CA ILE A 186 -3.74 3.00 34.21
C ILE A 186 -5.06 3.57 34.74
N PRO A 187 -6.11 2.77 35.08
CA PRO A 187 -7.34 3.32 35.64
C PRO A 187 -7.17 3.96 37.02
N VAL A 188 -6.31 3.39 37.88
CA VAL A 188 -6.01 3.95 39.20
C VAL A 188 -5.26 5.27 39.05
N TRP A 189 -4.22 5.29 38.21
CA TRP A 189 -3.42 6.47 37.90
C TRP A 189 -4.25 7.59 37.29
N ARG A 190 -5.15 7.25 36.36
CA ARG A 190 -6.12 8.17 35.78
C ARG A 190 -7.02 8.81 36.83
N ARG A 191 -7.46 8.06 37.85
CA ARG A 191 -8.30 8.60 38.92
C ARG A 191 -7.54 9.54 39.85
N LEU A 192 -6.27 9.24 40.11
CA LEU A 192 -5.44 10.00 41.06
C LEU A 192 -4.85 11.28 40.45
N LEU A 193 -4.39 11.20 39.19
CA LEU A 193 -3.57 12.23 38.56
C LEU A 193 -4.13 12.71 37.21
N GLY A 194 -5.24 12.13 36.75
CA GLY A 194 -5.82 12.43 35.43
C GLY A 194 -6.51 13.79 35.36
N GLY A 195 -6.11 14.60 34.39
CA GLY A 195 -6.83 15.81 33.98
C GLY A 195 -7.82 15.56 32.84
N GLU A 196 -8.51 16.62 32.40
CA GLU A 196 -9.54 16.57 31.35
C GLU A 196 -9.04 15.94 30.03
N LYS A 197 -7.81 16.28 29.61
CA LYS A 197 -7.17 15.77 28.38
C LYS A 197 -6.35 14.49 28.56
N TRP A 198 -6.43 13.84 29.72
CA TRP A 198 -5.49 12.77 30.07
C TRP A 198 -5.53 11.57 29.11
N ASP A 199 -6.70 11.17 28.64
CA ASP A 199 -6.83 10.04 27.69
C ASP A 199 -6.11 10.33 26.36
N MET A 200 -6.16 11.57 25.88
CA MET A 200 -5.45 11.98 24.68
C MET A 200 -3.93 12.02 24.91
N HIS A 201 -3.48 12.52 26.06
CA HIS A 201 -2.05 12.50 26.42
C HIS A 201 -1.52 11.06 26.60
N LEU A 202 -2.32 10.17 27.18
CA LEU A 202 -1.99 8.75 27.28
C LEU A 202 -1.77 8.15 25.89
N LEU A 203 -2.67 8.44 24.94
CA LEU A 203 -2.55 7.97 23.57
C LEU A 203 -1.29 8.49 22.87
N TYR A 204 -0.94 9.77 23.06
CA TYR A 204 0.30 10.33 22.52
C TYR A 204 1.55 9.70 23.14
N ALA A 205 1.58 9.50 24.46
CA ALA A 205 2.70 8.86 25.14
C ALA A 205 2.88 7.39 24.72
N ALA A 206 1.77 6.62 24.63
CA ALA A 206 1.80 5.25 24.16
C ALA A 206 2.22 5.15 22.69
N GLY A 207 1.65 6.01 21.83
CA GLY A 207 2.02 6.07 20.42
C GLY A 207 3.47 6.47 20.22
N ALA A 208 4.00 7.40 21.02
CA ALA A 208 5.41 7.78 20.97
C ALA A 208 6.33 6.63 21.39
N ALA A 209 5.97 5.89 22.45
CA ALA A 209 6.75 4.73 22.90
C ALA A 209 6.80 3.63 21.82
N VAL A 210 5.66 3.31 21.21
CA VAL A 210 5.60 2.31 20.11
C VAL A 210 6.38 2.79 18.90
N ALA A 211 6.19 4.04 18.45
CA ALA A 211 6.89 4.59 17.29
C ALA A 211 8.40 4.66 17.52
N ALA A 212 8.85 5.02 18.74
CA ALA A 212 10.26 5.02 19.10
C ALA A 212 10.84 3.61 19.06
N ALA A 213 10.16 2.62 19.63
CA ALA A 213 10.61 1.23 19.62
C ALA A 213 10.69 0.66 18.20
N VAL A 214 9.69 0.93 17.35
CA VAL A 214 9.74 0.55 15.92
C VAL A 214 10.91 1.23 15.21
N GLY A 215 11.13 2.53 15.45
CA GLY A 215 12.26 3.26 14.86
C GLY A 215 13.62 2.69 15.30
N ILE A 216 13.79 2.39 16.59
CA ILE A 216 15.00 1.75 17.12
C ILE A 216 15.19 0.36 16.50
N LEU A 217 14.14 -0.46 16.43
CA LEU A 217 14.20 -1.80 15.85
C LEU A 217 14.62 -1.75 14.38
N LEU A 218 13.99 -0.91 13.57
CA LEU A 218 14.32 -0.77 12.15
C LEU A 218 15.76 -0.26 11.96
N MET A 219 16.21 0.67 12.80
CA MET A 219 17.59 1.15 12.79
C MET A 219 18.57 0.02 13.12
N GLN A 220 18.29 -0.74 14.18
CA GLN A 220 19.11 -1.87 14.59
C GLN A 220 19.21 -2.92 13.49
N LEU A 221 18.09 -3.34 12.89
CA LEU A 221 18.06 -4.29 11.78
C LEU A 221 18.89 -3.82 10.58
N THR A 222 18.78 -2.52 10.26
CA THR A 222 19.55 -1.93 9.17
C THR A 222 21.05 -1.96 9.47
N LEU A 223 21.47 -1.53 10.67
CA LEU A 223 22.86 -1.50 11.07
C LEU A 223 23.48 -2.90 11.18
N GLU A 224 22.74 -3.87 11.73
CA GLU A 224 23.17 -5.27 11.81
C GLU A 224 23.41 -5.84 10.41
N THR A 225 22.46 -5.62 9.48
CA THR A 225 22.57 -6.14 8.11
C THR A 225 23.73 -5.48 7.36
N ILE A 226 23.93 -4.16 7.51
CA ILE A 226 25.11 -3.46 6.97
C ILE A 226 26.39 -4.06 7.54
N SER A 227 26.48 -4.22 8.86
CA SER A 227 27.69 -4.73 9.52
C SER A 227 28.07 -6.13 9.04
N ALA A 228 27.08 -7.00 8.81
CA ALA A 228 27.28 -8.33 8.25
C ALA A 228 27.79 -8.27 6.79
N ALA A 229 27.20 -7.41 5.96
CA ALA A 229 27.65 -7.22 4.58
C ALA A 229 29.09 -6.67 4.51
N VAL A 230 29.44 -5.72 5.39
CA VAL A 230 30.82 -5.21 5.51
C VAL A 230 31.80 -6.31 5.90
N ALA A 231 31.42 -7.16 6.85
CA ALA A 231 32.26 -8.26 7.29
C ALA A 231 32.50 -9.27 6.16
N ALA A 232 31.47 -9.59 5.37
CA ALA A 232 31.57 -10.48 4.22
C ALA A 232 32.50 -9.91 3.12
N ALA A 233 32.29 -8.66 2.70
CA ALA A 233 33.12 -8.03 1.67
C ALA A 233 34.61 -7.93 2.09
N ARG A 234 34.89 -7.67 3.37
CA ARG A 234 36.26 -7.71 3.90
C ARG A 234 36.89 -9.10 3.84
N ALA A 235 36.11 -10.15 4.07
CA ALA A 235 36.59 -11.53 4.02
C ALA A 235 36.93 -11.97 2.59
N GLU A 236 36.22 -11.44 1.59
CA GLU A 236 36.42 -11.75 0.17
C GLU A 236 37.49 -10.87 -0.50
N GLY A 237 38.03 -9.88 0.21
CA GLY A 237 39.05 -8.96 -0.32
C GLY A 237 38.50 -7.95 -1.32
N GLU A 238 37.18 -7.78 -1.40
CA GLU A 238 36.54 -6.79 -2.26
C GLU A 238 36.64 -5.39 -1.66
N ALA A 239 36.94 -4.38 -2.49
CA ALA A 239 36.95 -2.99 -2.07
C ALA A 239 35.54 -2.55 -1.72
N LEU A 240 35.30 -2.08 -0.49
CA LEU A 240 33.99 -1.92 0.12
C LEU A 240 33.15 -0.78 -0.51
N PRO A 241 32.20 -1.05 -1.43
CA PRO A 241 31.45 -0.01 -2.15
C PRO A 241 30.12 0.33 -1.45
N VAL A 242 29.58 -0.60 -0.67
CA VAL A 242 28.18 -0.65 -0.20
C VAL A 242 27.77 0.58 0.61
N TRP A 243 28.56 1.00 1.61
CA TRP A 243 28.21 2.19 2.41
C TRP A 243 28.37 3.49 1.65
N SER A 244 29.28 3.56 0.67
CA SER A 244 29.50 4.80 -0.08
C SER A 244 28.24 5.14 -0.86
N GLN A 245 27.63 4.16 -1.54
CA GLN A 245 26.39 4.35 -2.28
C GLN A 245 25.21 4.64 -1.34
N ILE A 246 25.08 3.90 -0.23
CA ILE A 246 24.01 4.12 0.75
C ILE A 246 24.08 5.51 1.38
N LEU A 247 25.26 5.96 1.80
CA LEU A 247 25.46 7.29 2.40
C LEU A 247 25.21 8.39 1.38
N LEU A 248 25.69 8.22 0.15
CA LEU A 248 25.47 9.18 -0.92
C LEU A 248 23.97 9.27 -1.27
N ILE A 249 23.28 8.16 -1.47
CA ILE A 249 21.83 8.14 -1.77
C ILE A 249 21.04 8.75 -0.60
N SER A 250 21.37 8.38 0.65
CA SER A 250 20.69 8.91 1.83
C SER A 250 20.91 10.41 1.98
N ALA A 251 22.15 10.89 1.82
CA ALA A 251 22.46 12.31 1.79
C ALA A 251 21.72 13.01 0.65
N GLY A 252 21.65 12.40 -0.54
CA GLY A 252 20.89 12.90 -1.69
C GLY A 252 19.42 13.13 -1.37
N VAL A 253 18.74 12.11 -0.82
CA VAL A 253 17.34 12.20 -0.39
C VAL A 253 17.15 13.29 0.67
N GLY A 254 18.04 13.37 1.65
CA GLY A 254 18.01 14.40 2.68
C GLY A 254 18.16 15.82 2.12
N LEU A 255 19.10 16.01 1.18
CA LEU A 255 19.31 17.29 0.50
C LEU A 255 18.12 17.68 -0.38
N LEU A 256 17.49 16.73 -1.08
CA LEU A 256 16.27 16.99 -1.86
C LEU A 256 15.10 17.41 -0.97
N ALA A 257 14.92 16.76 0.19
CA ALA A 257 13.90 17.14 1.16
C ALA A 257 14.17 18.54 1.75
N ALA A 258 15.43 18.85 2.07
CA ALA A 258 15.84 20.17 2.54
C ALA A 258 15.64 21.25 1.47
N ALA A 259 16.00 20.95 0.22
CA ALA A 259 15.79 21.83 -0.94
C ALA A 259 14.31 22.16 -1.11
N TYR A 260 13.43 21.14 -1.09
CA TYR A 260 11.99 21.33 -1.16
C TYR A 260 11.45 22.17 0.00
N GLY A 261 11.91 21.89 1.23
CA GLY A 261 11.52 22.62 2.43
C GLY A 261 11.92 24.11 2.38
N LEU A 262 13.12 24.40 1.88
CA LEU A 262 13.60 25.77 1.70
C LEU A 262 12.85 26.48 0.57
N TRP A 263 12.66 25.81 -0.57
CA TRP A 263 11.92 26.35 -1.72
C TRP A 263 10.48 26.75 -1.33
N THR A 264 9.79 25.88 -0.61
CA THR A 264 8.41 26.14 -0.17
C THR A 264 8.30 27.23 0.91
N ARG A 265 9.35 27.45 1.71
CA ARG A 265 9.42 28.56 2.66
C ARG A 265 9.77 29.89 2.00
N ALA A 266 10.65 29.88 1.00
CA ALA A 266 11.01 31.07 0.23
C ALA A 266 9.79 31.69 -0.45
N GLY A 267 8.89 30.87 -1.00
CA GLY A 267 7.64 31.35 -1.61
C GLY A 267 6.56 31.85 -0.63
N ARG A 268 6.78 31.80 0.68
CA ARG A 268 5.81 32.23 1.72
C ARG A 268 6.29 33.40 2.58
N GLN A 269 7.52 33.87 2.42
CA GLN A 269 8.07 34.94 3.24
C GLN A 269 7.94 36.31 2.54
N ASP A 270 7.27 37.26 3.17
CA ASP A 270 7.39 38.72 2.90
C ASP A 270 8.78 39.22 3.36
N SER A 271 9.85 38.66 2.80
CA SER A 271 11.23 39.00 3.17
C SER A 271 11.92 39.75 2.04
N SER A 272 12.84 40.66 2.40
CA SER A 272 13.63 41.46 1.45
C SER A 272 14.15 40.62 0.28
N ASP A 273 14.08 41.14 -0.95
CA ASP A 273 14.47 40.46 -2.20
C ASP A 273 15.79 39.69 -2.09
N ARG A 274 16.79 40.25 -1.38
CA ARG A 274 18.09 39.60 -1.14
C ARG A 274 18.01 38.29 -0.35
N ARG A 275 17.17 38.22 0.68
CA ARG A 275 16.99 36.99 1.49
C ARG A 275 16.25 35.93 0.69
N MET A 276 15.22 36.33 -0.05
CA MET A 276 14.51 35.45 -0.98
C MET A 276 15.49 34.84 -2.00
N LEU A 277 16.31 35.66 -2.65
CA LEU A 277 17.34 35.20 -3.60
C LEU A 277 18.35 34.23 -2.96
N ILE A 278 18.85 34.52 -1.76
CA ILE A 278 19.77 33.62 -1.04
C ILE A 278 19.10 32.29 -0.73
N THR A 279 17.85 32.29 -0.25
CA THR A 279 17.11 31.06 0.06
C THR A 279 16.77 30.24 -1.18
N ALA A 280 16.43 30.90 -2.30
CA ALA A 280 16.18 30.25 -3.57
C ALA A 280 17.47 29.64 -4.16
N LEU A 281 18.58 30.38 -4.12
CA LEU A 281 19.89 29.88 -4.56
C LEU A 281 20.34 28.68 -3.71
N ALA A 282 20.19 28.77 -2.38
CA ALA A 282 20.48 27.65 -1.49
C ALA A 282 19.62 26.43 -1.80
N ALA A 283 18.31 26.61 -2.06
CA ALA A 283 17.43 25.51 -2.46
C ALA A 283 17.86 24.87 -3.80
N VAL A 284 18.28 25.66 -4.78
CA VAL A 284 18.78 25.16 -6.08
C VAL A 284 20.09 24.39 -5.90
N VAL A 285 21.05 24.91 -5.11
CA VAL A 285 22.31 24.21 -4.81
C VAL A 285 22.05 22.87 -4.14
N LEU A 286 21.15 22.84 -3.15
CA LEU A 286 20.75 21.60 -2.47
C LEU A 286 20.02 20.63 -3.41
N LEU A 287 19.24 21.14 -4.36
CA LEU A 287 18.56 20.32 -5.37
C LEU A 287 19.58 19.69 -6.33
N ILE A 288 20.56 20.45 -6.81
CA ILE A 288 21.62 19.94 -7.69
C ILE A 288 22.47 18.91 -6.94
N ALA A 289 22.90 19.21 -5.71
CA ALA A 289 23.65 18.27 -4.89
C ALA A 289 22.82 17.01 -4.61
N GLY A 290 21.53 17.16 -4.28
CA GLY A 290 20.59 16.07 -4.10
C GLY A 290 20.43 15.20 -5.34
N TYR A 291 20.31 15.82 -6.53
CA TYR A 291 20.21 15.12 -7.81
C TYR A 291 21.49 14.35 -8.16
N LEU A 292 22.67 14.98 -8.01
CA LEU A 292 23.95 14.33 -8.30
C LEU A 292 24.18 13.08 -7.43
N LEU A 293 23.70 13.12 -6.19
CA LEU A 293 23.75 11.98 -5.29
C LEU A 293 22.66 10.94 -5.60
N ALA A 294 21.45 11.38 -5.95
CA ALA A 294 20.37 10.50 -6.39
C ALA A 294 20.63 9.84 -7.76
N ALA A 295 21.53 10.41 -8.58
CA ALA A 295 21.95 9.84 -9.86
C ALA A 295 22.67 8.49 -9.74
N GLN A 296 23.03 8.05 -8.52
CA GLN A 296 23.53 6.70 -8.26
C GLN A 296 22.42 5.63 -8.16
N LEU A 297 21.15 6.02 -8.19
CA LEU A 297 20.01 5.12 -8.14
C LEU A 297 20.07 3.97 -9.18
N PRO A 298 20.47 4.18 -10.46
CA PRO A 298 20.60 3.09 -11.42
C PRO A 298 21.66 2.05 -11.03
N THR A 299 22.75 2.49 -10.40
CA THR A 299 23.81 1.58 -9.91
C THR A 299 23.31 0.76 -8.72
N ALA A 300 22.58 1.36 -7.80
CA ALA A 300 21.98 0.64 -6.67
C ALA A 300 20.90 -0.36 -7.13
N LEU A 301 20.12 0.00 -8.16
CA LEU A 301 19.14 -0.90 -8.78
C LEU A 301 19.82 -2.06 -9.53
N ALA A 302 21.02 -1.87 -10.07
CA ALA A 302 21.74 -2.96 -10.75
C ALA A 302 22.07 -4.14 -9.82
N ALA A 303 22.11 -3.90 -8.50
CA ALA A 303 22.29 -4.95 -7.48
C ALA A 303 20.99 -5.65 -7.07
N ALA A 304 19.82 -5.16 -7.48
CA ALA A 304 18.52 -5.75 -7.15
C ALA A 304 18.16 -6.92 -8.08
N ASP A 305 17.18 -7.73 -7.65
CA ASP A 305 16.71 -8.87 -8.44
C ASP A 305 16.08 -8.40 -9.76
N ARG A 306 16.57 -8.97 -10.88
CA ARG A 306 16.13 -8.62 -12.22
C ARG A 306 14.65 -8.94 -12.45
N ASP A 307 14.14 -10.01 -11.84
CA ASP A 307 12.74 -10.41 -11.99
C ASP A 307 11.83 -9.40 -11.28
N VAL A 308 12.27 -8.85 -10.15
CA VAL A 308 11.57 -7.80 -9.41
C VAL A 308 11.54 -6.51 -10.23
N ILE A 309 12.68 -6.08 -10.75
CA ILE A 309 12.77 -4.85 -11.56
C ILE A 309 11.94 -4.98 -12.83
N SER A 310 12.06 -6.10 -13.53
CA SER A 310 11.28 -6.38 -14.74
C SER A 310 9.79 -6.41 -14.44
N GLY A 311 9.38 -7.12 -13.38
CA GLY A 311 7.99 -7.21 -12.95
C GLY A 311 7.38 -5.84 -12.63
N PHE A 312 8.12 -4.96 -11.94
CA PHE A 312 7.69 -3.57 -11.72
C PHE A 312 7.62 -2.77 -13.02
N GLY A 313 8.60 -2.92 -13.92
CA GLY A 313 8.59 -2.26 -15.23
C GLY A 313 7.37 -2.64 -16.06
N ILE A 314 7.05 -3.93 -16.11
CA ILE A 314 5.87 -4.47 -16.80
C ILE A 314 4.58 -3.96 -16.14
N THR A 315 4.52 -3.92 -14.81
CA THR A 315 3.37 -3.32 -14.10
C THR A 315 3.18 -1.85 -14.44
N VAL A 316 4.25 -1.05 -14.48
CA VAL A 316 4.17 0.37 -14.86
C VAL A 316 3.70 0.52 -16.30
N MET A 317 4.25 -0.27 -17.24
CA MET A 317 3.78 -0.29 -18.63
C MET A 317 2.29 -0.65 -18.68
N PHE A 318 1.87 -1.69 -17.95
CA PHE A 318 0.48 -2.13 -17.85
C PHE A 318 -0.44 -1.02 -17.34
N VAL A 319 -0.08 -0.32 -16.27
CA VAL A 319 -0.85 0.79 -15.70
C VAL A 319 -0.96 1.95 -16.69
N LEU A 320 0.15 2.37 -17.29
CA LEU A 320 0.17 3.47 -18.27
C LEU A 320 -0.60 3.12 -19.56
N GLY A 321 -0.60 1.86 -19.96
CA GLY A 321 -1.32 1.37 -21.13
C GLY A 321 -2.81 1.06 -20.88
N THR A 322 -3.28 1.03 -19.63
CA THR A 322 -4.68 0.74 -19.30
C THR A 322 -5.41 1.94 -18.73
N VAL A 323 -4.90 2.55 -17.65
CA VAL A 323 -5.61 3.57 -16.87
C VAL A 323 -6.04 4.78 -17.72
N PRO A 324 -5.16 5.42 -18.51
CA PRO A 324 -5.56 6.57 -19.32
C PRO A 324 -6.62 6.20 -20.36
N PHE A 325 -6.50 5.02 -20.98
CA PHE A 325 -7.41 4.58 -22.04
C PHE A 325 -8.78 4.21 -21.49
N GLN A 326 -8.86 3.48 -20.37
CA GLN A 326 -10.15 3.16 -19.75
C GLN A 326 -10.88 4.43 -19.27
N LEU A 327 -10.16 5.41 -18.71
CA LEU A 327 -10.75 6.66 -18.25
C LEU A 327 -11.21 7.53 -19.41
N ALA A 328 -10.40 7.64 -20.47
CA ALA A 328 -10.75 8.41 -21.65
C ALA A 328 -11.98 7.82 -22.36
N LEU A 329 -12.00 6.50 -22.57
CA LEU A 329 -13.13 5.81 -23.17
C LEU A 329 -14.36 5.81 -22.24
N GLY A 330 -14.17 5.60 -20.94
CA GLY A 330 -15.22 5.69 -19.94
C GLY A 330 -15.88 7.06 -19.92
N LEU A 331 -15.09 8.14 -19.94
CA LEU A 331 -15.60 9.50 -20.04
C LEU A 331 -16.33 9.73 -21.36
N ALA A 332 -15.77 9.28 -22.48
CA ALA A 332 -16.40 9.42 -23.79
C ALA A 332 -17.77 8.74 -23.83
N PHE A 333 -17.87 7.48 -23.38
CA PHE A 333 -19.13 6.75 -23.31
C PHE A 333 -20.09 7.34 -22.27
N GLY A 334 -19.59 7.74 -21.10
CA GLY A 334 -20.40 8.41 -20.08
C GLY A 334 -21.03 9.70 -20.60
N TYR A 335 -20.25 10.53 -21.31
CA TYR A 335 -20.71 11.76 -21.94
C TYR A 335 -21.72 11.50 -23.07
N LEU A 336 -21.50 10.48 -23.91
CA LEU A 336 -22.46 10.08 -24.95
C LEU A 336 -23.79 9.60 -24.36
N LEU A 337 -23.73 8.80 -23.28
CA LEU A 337 -24.91 8.26 -22.60
C LEU A 337 -25.67 9.31 -21.76
N TYR A 338 -25.02 10.43 -21.44
CA TYR A 338 -25.65 11.57 -20.79
C TYR A 338 -26.58 12.34 -21.74
N GLN A 339 -26.33 12.26 -23.05
CA GLN A 339 -27.20 12.87 -24.05
C GLN A 339 -28.56 12.15 -24.15
N ASN A 340 -29.57 12.86 -24.67
CA ASN A 340 -30.91 12.31 -24.89
C ASN A 340 -30.95 11.36 -26.11
N ILE A 341 -30.26 10.22 -26.00
CA ILE A 341 -30.27 9.16 -27.01
C ILE A 341 -31.43 8.18 -26.78
N LYS A 342 -31.98 7.63 -27.87
CA LYS A 342 -32.95 6.53 -27.81
C LYS A 342 -32.26 5.28 -27.26
N ALA A 343 -32.99 4.49 -26.46
CA ALA A 343 -32.51 3.24 -25.85
C ALA A 343 -31.29 3.37 -24.89
N LYS A 344 -31.07 4.53 -24.25
CA LYS A 344 -29.96 4.73 -23.29
C LYS A 344 -29.81 3.65 -22.22
N SER A 345 -30.91 3.05 -21.75
CA SER A 345 -30.88 1.97 -20.76
C SER A 345 -30.26 0.69 -21.31
N LEU A 346 -30.53 0.34 -22.57
CA LEU A 346 -29.98 -0.85 -23.21
C LEU A 346 -28.46 -0.71 -23.36
N PHE A 347 -28.01 0.47 -23.84
CA PHE A 347 -26.58 0.75 -23.97
C PHE A 347 -25.86 0.71 -22.60
N ARG A 348 -26.44 1.30 -21.55
CA ARG A 348 -25.86 1.24 -20.21
C ARG A 348 -25.67 -0.20 -19.73
N VAL A 349 -26.65 -1.07 -19.97
CA VAL A 349 -26.53 -2.50 -19.65
C VAL A 349 -25.42 -3.15 -20.50
N ALA A 350 -25.42 -2.93 -21.81
CA ALA A 350 -24.44 -3.52 -22.72
C ALA A 350 -22.99 -3.18 -22.34
N TYR A 351 -22.70 -1.92 -22.02
CA TYR A 351 -21.36 -1.49 -21.63
C TYR A 351 -20.97 -1.92 -20.22
N PHE A 352 -21.94 -2.11 -19.31
CA PHE A 352 -21.66 -2.52 -17.93
C PHE A 352 -21.49 -4.04 -17.76
N ILE A 353 -22.09 -4.84 -18.65
CA ILE A 353 -21.98 -6.31 -18.62
C ILE A 353 -20.54 -6.83 -18.51
N PRO A 354 -19.54 -6.34 -19.28
CA PRO A 354 -18.16 -6.79 -19.19
C PRO A 354 -17.58 -6.74 -17.77
N TYR A 355 -17.91 -5.71 -16.99
CA TYR A 355 -17.45 -5.53 -15.62
C TYR A 355 -18.08 -6.54 -14.64
N VAL A 356 -19.32 -6.97 -14.92
CA VAL A 356 -20.08 -7.91 -14.08
C VAL A 356 -19.71 -9.36 -14.39
N MET A 357 -19.21 -9.64 -15.59
CA MET A 357 -18.83 -10.98 -15.99
C MET A 357 -17.63 -11.50 -15.19
N PRO A 358 -17.54 -12.81 -14.91
CA PRO A 358 -16.39 -13.38 -14.22
C PRO A 358 -15.09 -13.15 -15.02
N PHE A 359 -14.07 -12.60 -14.36
CA PHE A 359 -12.75 -12.35 -14.96
C PHE A 359 -12.14 -13.61 -15.57
N VAL A 360 -12.26 -14.75 -14.88
CA VAL A 360 -11.72 -16.03 -15.33
C VAL A 360 -12.33 -16.46 -16.67
N ALA A 361 -13.67 -16.46 -16.75
CA ALA A 361 -14.38 -16.89 -17.95
C ALA A 361 -14.10 -15.98 -19.14
N THR A 362 -14.16 -14.67 -18.94
CA THR A 362 -13.94 -13.69 -20.02
C THR A 362 -12.48 -13.66 -20.49
N SER A 363 -11.51 -13.85 -19.59
CA SER A 363 -10.09 -13.97 -19.96
C SER A 363 -9.85 -15.20 -20.84
N ILE A 364 -10.46 -16.36 -20.52
CA ILE A 364 -10.37 -17.56 -21.37
C ILE A 364 -10.95 -17.31 -22.77
N VAL A 365 -12.11 -16.64 -22.85
CA VAL A 365 -12.71 -16.28 -24.15
C VAL A 365 -11.78 -15.36 -24.94
N PHE A 366 -11.15 -14.38 -24.30
CA PHE A 366 -10.16 -13.51 -24.95
C PHE A 366 -8.93 -14.28 -25.43
N THR A 367 -8.45 -15.30 -24.70
CA THR A 367 -7.39 -16.20 -25.16
C THR A 367 -7.75 -16.91 -26.46
N LEU A 368 -9.03 -17.27 -26.66
CA LEU A 368 -9.50 -17.90 -27.90
C LEU A 368 -9.60 -16.88 -29.05
N ILE A 369 -10.10 -15.68 -28.77
CA ILE A 369 -10.22 -14.59 -29.75
C ILE A 369 -8.84 -14.19 -30.28
N PHE A 370 -7.88 -14.00 -29.38
CA PHE A 370 -6.49 -13.59 -29.65
C PHE A 370 -5.53 -14.78 -29.70
N GLY A 371 -6.03 -15.95 -30.09
CA GLY A 371 -5.17 -17.11 -30.33
C GLY A 371 -4.29 -16.93 -31.56
N HIS A 372 -3.16 -17.64 -31.60
CA HIS A 372 -2.21 -17.60 -32.72
C HIS A 372 -2.68 -18.39 -33.95
N ARG A 373 -3.81 -19.10 -33.88
CA ARG A 373 -4.27 -19.97 -34.96
C ARG A 373 -4.89 -19.12 -36.08
N PRO A 374 -4.83 -19.55 -37.36
CA PRO A 374 -5.50 -18.83 -38.45
C PRO A 374 -7.01 -18.70 -38.24
N LEU A 375 -7.63 -19.71 -37.59
CA LEU A 375 -9.05 -19.74 -37.27
C LEU A 375 -9.42 -18.93 -36.03
N SER A 376 -8.46 -18.35 -35.30
CA SER A 376 -8.79 -17.44 -34.19
C SER A 376 -9.45 -16.17 -34.73
N ILE A 377 -10.47 -15.67 -34.04
CA ILE A 377 -11.33 -14.59 -34.53
C ILE A 377 -10.51 -13.37 -34.96
N MET A 378 -9.54 -12.95 -34.14
CA MET A 378 -8.75 -11.76 -34.48
C MET A 378 -7.82 -11.99 -35.68
N ASN A 379 -7.27 -13.18 -35.84
CA ASN A 379 -6.48 -13.52 -37.02
C ASN A 379 -7.32 -13.62 -38.29
N GLN A 380 -8.58 -14.09 -38.21
CA GLN A 380 -9.49 -14.03 -39.35
C GLN A 380 -9.77 -12.59 -39.78
N VAL A 381 -9.98 -11.68 -38.82
CA VAL A 381 -10.15 -10.25 -39.10
C VAL A 381 -8.89 -9.67 -39.77
N PHE A 382 -7.70 -10.03 -39.29
CA PHE A 382 -6.45 -9.54 -39.90
C PHE A 382 -6.24 -10.08 -41.32
N THR A 383 -6.41 -11.38 -41.53
CA THR A 383 -6.18 -11.99 -42.85
C THR A 383 -7.21 -11.54 -43.88
N THR A 384 -8.47 -11.30 -43.47
CA THR A 384 -9.50 -10.71 -44.35
C THR A 384 -9.20 -9.27 -44.76
N LEU A 385 -8.48 -8.52 -43.91
CA LEU A 385 -7.95 -7.20 -44.24
C LEU A 385 -6.62 -7.26 -45.03
N GLY A 386 -6.15 -8.46 -45.39
CA GLY A 386 -4.87 -8.66 -46.10
C GLY A 386 -3.63 -8.52 -45.21
N LEU A 387 -3.79 -8.46 -43.89
CA LEU A 387 -2.68 -8.37 -42.93
C LEU A 387 -2.12 -9.75 -42.61
N PRO A 388 -0.81 -9.85 -42.28
CA PRO A 388 -0.19 -11.12 -41.92
C PRO A 388 -0.74 -11.66 -40.59
N LEU A 389 -0.71 -12.98 -40.46
CA LEU A 389 -1.11 -13.68 -39.25
C LEU A 389 -0.26 -13.23 -38.06
N GLN A 390 -0.93 -12.91 -36.95
CA GLN A 390 -0.29 -12.42 -35.74
C GLN A 390 -0.21 -13.51 -34.68
N LYS A 391 0.88 -13.48 -33.92
CA LYS A 391 1.13 -14.40 -32.80
C LYS A 391 0.44 -13.96 -31.50
N TRP A 392 0.00 -12.70 -31.42
CA TRP A 392 -0.77 -12.14 -30.30
C TRP A 392 -0.17 -12.48 -28.93
N LEU A 393 -0.82 -13.37 -28.17
CA LEU A 393 -0.42 -13.81 -26.83
C LEU A 393 0.89 -14.60 -26.76
N LEU A 394 1.44 -15.01 -27.92
CA LEU A 394 2.75 -15.69 -28.02
C LEU A 394 3.89 -14.74 -28.39
N GLU A 395 3.63 -13.44 -28.59
CA GLU A 395 4.63 -12.50 -29.07
C GLU A 395 5.21 -11.66 -27.91
N PRO A 396 6.45 -11.94 -27.47
CA PRO A 396 7.10 -11.21 -26.38
C PRO A 396 7.62 -9.82 -26.79
N LYS A 397 7.77 -9.54 -28.09
CA LYS A 397 8.36 -8.28 -28.55
C LYS A 397 7.43 -7.11 -28.36
N GLY A 398 8.03 -5.97 -28.02
CA GLY A 398 7.36 -4.68 -27.90
C GLY A 398 6.72 -4.25 -29.21
N VAL A 399 5.53 -3.65 -29.17
CA VAL A 399 4.85 -3.20 -30.40
C VAL A 399 5.66 -2.15 -31.15
N VAL A 400 6.43 -1.30 -30.46
CA VAL A 400 7.29 -0.32 -31.13
C VAL A 400 8.45 -1.03 -31.82
N GLU A 401 9.00 -2.10 -31.24
CA GLU A 401 10.07 -2.91 -31.85
C GLU A 401 9.57 -3.65 -33.09
N LEU A 402 8.32 -4.13 -33.06
CA LEU A 402 7.68 -4.77 -34.21
C LEU A 402 7.48 -3.78 -35.39
N LEU A 403 7.24 -2.50 -35.08
CA LEU A 403 7.07 -1.45 -36.08
C LEU A 403 8.40 -0.87 -36.58
N ILE A 404 9.37 -0.72 -35.67
CA ILE A 404 10.69 -0.13 -35.93
C ILE A 404 11.76 -1.09 -35.38
N PRO A 405 12.28 -2.01 -36.21
CA PRO A 405 13.33 -2.94 -35.77
C PRO A 405 14.62 -2.22 -35.37
N GLY A 406 15.24 -2.64 -34.27
CA GLY A 406 16.55 -2.13 -33.81
C GLY A 406 16.49 -0.92 -32.88
N ILE A 407 15.31 -0.53 -32.40
CA ILE A 407 15.18 0.48 -31.35
C ILE A 407 15.74 -0.02 -30.01
N PRO A 408 16.22 0.88 -29.14
CA PRO A 408 16.65 0.50 -27.79
C PRO A 408 15.53 -0.16 -26.99
N ASP A 409 15.86 -1.18 -26.20
CA ASP A 409 14.90 -1.95 -25.39
C ASP A 409 14.02 -1.06 -24.49
N ALA A 410 14.57 0.05 -23.99
CA ALA A 410 13.84 1.03 -23.16
C ALA A 410 12.67 1.70 -23.89
N LEU A 411 12.68 1.72 -25.23
CA LEU A 411 11.63 2.30 -26.09
C LEU A 411 10.82 1.23 -26.83
N SER A 412 11.07 -0.06 -26.57
CA SER A 412 10.34 -1.18 -27.20
C SER A 412 8.83 -1.14 -26.97
N GLY A 413 8.42 -0.55 -25.84
CA GLY A 413 7.03 -0.46 -25.41
C GLY A 413 6.48 -1.81 -24.93
N PRO A 414 5.18 -1.89 -24.61
CA PRO A 414 4.56 -3.13 -24.15
C PRO A 414 4.59 -4.20 -25.25
N SER A 415 4.79 -5.45 -24.86
CA SER A 415 4.74 -6.56 -25.79
C SER A 415 3.37 -6.69 -26.43
N LEU A 416 3.29 -7.29 -27.62
CA LEU A 416 2.01 -7.54 -28.26
C LEU A 416 1.10 -8.41 -27.36
N ALA A 417 1.65 -9.37 -26.63
CA ALA A 417 0.92 -10.15 -25.63
C ALA A 417 0.35 -9.26 -24.51
N LEU A 418 1.15 -8.33 -23.96
CA LEU A 418 0.69 -7.41 -22.92
C LEU A 418 -0.39 -6.45 -23.44
N ILE A 419 -0.27 -5.98 -24.69
CA ILE A 419 -1.30 -5.14 -25.35
C ILE A 419 -2.66 -5.84 -25.40
N VAL A 420 -2.70 -7.15 -25.71
CA VAL A 420 -3.97 -7.91 -25.68
C VAL A 420 -4.60 -7.86 -24.29
N ILE A 421 -3.79 -8.04 -23.24
CA ILE A 421 -4.25 -8.00 -21.85
C ILE A 421 -4.67 -6.58 -21.43
N MET A 422 -4.01 -5.54 -21.95
CA MET A 422 -4.40 -4.14 -21.76
C MET A 422 -5.75 -3.83 -22.44
N ILE A 423 -5.97 -4.33 -23.66
CA ILE A 423 -7.24 -4.20 -24.38
C ILE A 423 -8.36 -4.88 -23.60
N TYR A 424 -8.13 -6.12 -23.13
CA TYR A 424 -9.08 -6.83 -22.28
C TYR A 424 -9.42 -6.03 -21.03
N THR A 425 -8.41 -5.59 -20.29
CA THR A 425 -8.59 -4.85 -19.03
C THR A 425 -9.36 -3.56 -19.28
N THR A 426 -8.98 -2.80 -20.30
CA THR A 426 -9.68 -1.57 -20.70
C THR A 426 -11.15 -1.86 -21.04
N TRP A 427 -11.42 -2.88 -21.85
CA TRP A 427 -12.78 -3.30 -22.19
C TRP A 427 -13.62 -3.67 -20.96
N THR A 428 -13.04 -4.38 -19.99
CA THR A 428 -13.73 -4.77 -18.75
C THR A 428 -14.14 -3.55 -17.91
N TYR A 429 -13.28 -2.53 -17.79
CA TYR A 429 -13.51 -1.41 -16.87
C TYR A 429 -14.21 -0.19 -17.50
N ILE A 430 -14.24 -0.05 -18.84
CA ILE A 430 -14.93 1.06 -19.52
C ILE A 430 -16.37 1.25 -19.03
N GLY A 431 -17.12 0.17 -18.84
CA GLY A 431 -18.52 0.23 -18.39
C GLY A 431 -18.69 0.80 -16.99
N TYR A 432 -17.80 0.40 -16.07
CA TYR A 432 -17.77 0.91 -14.70
C TYR A 432 -17.42 2.40 -14.70
N ASP A 433 -16.34 2.78 -15.40
CA ASP A 433 -15.88 4.17 -15.48
C ASP A 433 -16.96 5.06 -16.12
N ALA A 434 -17.60 4.61 -17.21
CA ALA A 434 -18.69 5.32 -17.86
C ALA A 434 -19.91 5.52 -16.95
N ALA A 435 -20.28 4.52 -16.16
CA ALA A 435 -21.40 4.63 -15.21
C ALA A 435 -21.11 5.66 -14.11
N VAL A 436 -19.88 5.68 -13.60
CA VAL A 436 -19.45 6.64 -12.57
C VAL A 436 -19.34 8.05 -13.14
N PHE A 437 -18.75 8.23 -14.34
CA PHE A 437 -18.74 9.52 -15.04
C PHE A 437 -20.14 10.03 -15.34
N LEU A 438 -21.07 9.15 -15.74
CA LEU A 438 -22.46 9.51 -15.97
C LEU A 438 -23.15 10.04 -14.71
N ALA A 439 -22.87 9.44 -13.54
CA ALA A 439 -23.35 9.95 -12.26
C ALA A 439 -22.72 11.31 -11.93
N GLY A 440 -21.42 11.48 -12.18
CA GLY A 440 -20.72 12.77 -12.01
C GLY A 440 -21.30 13.88 -12.91
N LEU A 441 -21.58 13.57 -14.18
CA LEU A 441 -22.21 14.50 -15.12
C LEU A 441 -23.62 14.93 -14.65
N GLY A 442 -24.36 14.02 -14.03
CA GLY A 442 -25.67 14.31 -13.44
C GLY A 442 -25.64 15.28 -12.27
N ASN A 443 -24.50 15.44 -11.60
CA ASN A 443 -24.33 16.37 -10.48
C ASN A 443 -23.96 17.79 -10.93
N ILE A 444 -23.66 18.01 -12.22
CA ILE A 444 -23.31 19.33 -12.73
C ILE A 444 -24.62 20.12 -12.97
N PRO A 445 -24.79 21.29 -12.32
CA PRO A 445 -25.98 22.12 -12.50
C PRO A 445 -26.19 22.55 -13.97
N ALA A 446 -27.43 22.50 -14.43
CA ALA A 446 -27.77 22.79 -15.84
C ALA A 446 -27.64 24.28 -16.20
N ASP A 447 -27.87 25.16 -15.23
CA ASP A 447 -27.73 26.62 -15.34
C ASP A 447 -26.33 27.07 -15.77
N VAL A 448 -25.28 26.35 -15.36
CA VAL A 448 -23.90 26.63 -15.79
C VAL A 448 -23.74 26.42 -17.31
N TYR A 449 -24.41 25.41 -17.88
CA TYR A 449 -24.41 25.17 -19.32
C TYR A 449 -25.27 26.18 -20.07
N GLU A 450 -26.40 26.61 -19.50
CA GLU A 450 -27.26 27.64 -20.09
C GLU A 450 -26.56 28.99 -20.15
N ALA A 451 -25.93 29.41 -19.04
CA ALA A 451 -25.13 30.63 -18.98
C ALA A 451 -24.01 30.62 -20.04
N ALA A 452 -23.27 29.50 -20.16
CA ALA A 452 -22.21 29.37 -21.15
C ALA A 452 -22.73 29.47 -22.60
N ARG A 453 -23.93 28.96 -22.89
CA ARG A 453 -24.55 29.09 -24.22
C ARG A 453 -24.96 30.53 -24.51
N ILE A 454 -25.43 31.27 -23.50
CA ILE A 454 -25.72 32.70 -23.61
C ILE A 454 -24.44 33.48 -23.93
N ASP A 455 -23.31 33.11 -23.32
CA ASP A 455 -21.98 33.67 -23.58
C ASP A 455 -21.37 33.22 -24.94
N GLY A 456 -22.11 32.45 -25.75
CA GLY A 456 -21.67 32.00 -27.07
C GLY A 456 -20.69 30.82 -27.06
N ALA A 457 -20.57 30.09 -25.95
CA ALA A 457 -19.69 28.93 -25.86
C ALA A 457 -20.20 27.75 -26.72
N ASN A 458 -19.32 27.19 -27.55
CA ASN A 458 -19.60 25.98 -28.31
C ASN A 458 -19.43 24.71 -27.45
N SER A 459 -19.89 23.56 -27.95
CA SER A 459 -19.86 22.28 -27.21
C SER A 459 -18.45 21.84 -26.77
N TRP A 460 -17.42 22.11 -27.58
CA TRP A 460 -16.04 21.79 -27.21
C TRP A 460 -15.51 22.69 -26.11
N GLN A 461 -15.85 23.99 -26.16
CA GLN A 461 -15.51 24.95 -25.11
C GLN A 461 -16.23 24.60 -23.81
N MET A 462 -17.52 24.27 -23.85
CA MET A 462 -18.26 23.79 -22.68
C MET A 462 -17.64 22.51 -22.12
N PHE A 463 -17.34 21.51 -22.96
CA PHE A 463 -16.71 20.28 -22.51
C PHE A 463 -15.35 20.53 -21.83
N ARG A 464 -14.46 21.28 -22.47
CA ARG A 464 -13.10 21.50 -21.96
C ARG A 464 -13.04 22.46 -20.76
N ARG A 465 -13.91 23.47 -20.71
CA ARG A 465 -13.85 24.54 -19.69
C ARG A 465 -14.86 24.38 -18.56
N ILE A 466 -15.91 23.57 -18.74
CA ILE A 466 -16.97 23.37 -17.73
C ILE A 466 -16.99 21.90 -17.33
N THR A 467 -17.28 21.00 -18.28
CA THR A 467 -17.48 19.58 -17.97
C THR A 467 -16.23 18.91 -17.39
N LEU A 468 -15.08 19.01 -18.06
CA LEU A 468 -13.83 18.39 -17.60
C LEU A 468 -13.38 18.91 -16.22
N PRO A 469 -13.35 20.22 -15.94
CA PRO A 469 -13.00 20.73 -14.62
C PRO A 469 -13.99 20.31 -13.51
N LEU A 470 -15.30 20.36 -13.78
CA LEU A 470 -16.31 19.99 -12.79
C LEU A 470 -16.40 18.46 -12.55
N LEU A 471 -15.94 17.65 -13.50
CA LEU A 471 -15.75 16.21 -13.32
C LEU A 471 -14.45 15.83 -12.61
N SER A 472 -13.57 16.79 -12.30
CA SER A 472 -12.28 16.50 -11.65
C SER A 472 -12.37 15.66 -10.36
N PRO A 473 -13.38 15.81 -9.46
CA PRO A 473 -13.50 14.90 -8.31
C PRO A 473 -13.77 13.44 -8.72
N THR A 474 -14.60 13.25 -9.75
CA THR A 474 -14.95 11.93 -10.30
C THR A 474 -13.76 11.31 -11.02
N THR A 475 -13.06 12.08 -11.88
CA THR A 475 -11.84 11.62 -12.56
C THR A 475 -10.76 11.26 -11.55
N PHE A 476 -10.58 12.05 -10.49
CA PHE A 476 -9.62 11.75 -9.43
C PHE A 476 -9.93 10.42 -8.74
N PHE A 477 -11.17 10.24 -8.30
CA PHE A 477 -11.63 9.00 -7.66
C PHE A 477 -11.40 7.78 -8.55
N LEU A 478 -11.81 7.86 -9.82
CA LEU A 478 -11.64 6.76 -10.77
C LEU A 478 -10.16 6.48 -11.05
N THR A 479 -9.34 7.51 -11.22
CA THR A 479 -7.89 7.33 -11.43
C THR A 479 -7.25 6.66 -10.21
N LEU A 480 -7.65 7.02 -8.99
CA LEU A 480 -7.10 6.44 -7.76
C LEU A 480 -7.42 4.94 -7.67
N ILE A 481 -8.68 4.58 -7.89
CA ILE A 481 -9.10 3.17 -7.87
C ILE A 481 -8.47 2.40 -9.02
N ALA A 482 -8.42 2.97 -10.22
CA ALA A 482 -7.83 2.34 -11.40
C ALA A 482 -6.34 2.06 -11.21
N VAL A 483 -5.57 3.01 -10.66
CA VAL A 483 -4.14 2.80 -10.37
C VAL A 483 -3.97 1.70 -9.32
N ILE A 484 -4.68 1.75 -8.19
CA ILE A 484 -4.58 0.70 -7.15
C ILE A 484 -4.94 -0.67 -7.74
N GLY A 485 -6.06 -0.76 -8.48
CA GLY A 485 -6.55 -1.99 -9.08
C GLY A 485 -5.61 -2.58 -10.15
N THR A 486 -5.00 -1.73 -11.00
CA THR A 486 -4.07 -2.19 -12.05
C THR A 486 -2.72 -2.63 -11.49
N PHE A 487 -2.23 -2.01 -10.41
CA PHE A 487 -1.05 -2.51 -9.68
C PHE A 487 -1.30 -3.85 -8.98
N GLN A 488 -2.55 -4.15 -8.62
CA GLN A 488 -2.96 -5.41 -8.00
C GLN A 488 -3.55 -6.43 -9.00
N ALA A 489 -3.53 -6.11 -10.30
CA ALA A 489 -4.07 -6.98 -11.33
C ALA A 489 -3.30 -8.30 -11.38
N PHE A 490 -4.03 -9.42 -11.42
CA PHE A 490 -3.43 -10.75 -11.39
C PHE A 490 -4.17 -11.72 -12.30
N THR A 491 -5.48 -11.89 -12.12
CA THR A 491 -6.27 -12.96 -12.74
C THR A 491 -6.12 -13.03 -14.27
N GLN A 492 -6.32 -11.89 -14.94
CA GLN A 492 -6.28 -11.83 -16.39
C GLN A 492 -4.86 -12.00 -16.95
N LEU A 493 -3.85 -11.50 -16.23
CA LEU A 493 -2.44 -11.65 -16.58
C LEU A 493 -2.05 -13.12 -16.46
N TRP A 494 -2.42 -13.78 -15.36
CA TRP A 494 -2.14 -15.20 -15.13
C TRP A 494 -2.81 -16.12 -16.17
N ILE A 495 -4.05 -15.85 -16.55
CA ILE A 495 -4.80 -16.71 -17.48
C ILE A 495 -4.36 -16.55 -18.93
N MET A 496 -4.08 -15.32 -19.37
CA MET A 496 -3.69 -15.04 -20.76
C MET A 496 -2.18 -15.17 -21.00
N ARG A 497 -1.39 -15.33 -19.93
CA ARG A 497 0.04 -15.62 -20.01
C ARG A 497 0.30 -16.93 -20.75
N THR A 498 1.35 -16.94 -21.55
CA THR A 498 1.85 -18.13 -22.24
C THR A 498 3.35 -18.32 -21.97
N PRO A 499 3.89 -19.55 -22.07
CA PRO A 499 5.33 -19.77 -21.91
C PRO A 499 6.20 -18.98 -22.89
N ALA A 500 5.69 -18.67 -24.09
CA ALA A 500 6.43 -17.95 -25.13
C ALA A 500 6.57 -16.45 -24.85
N ALA A 501 5.60 -15.83 -24.17
CA ALA A 501 5.58 -14.40 -23.88
C ALA A 501 5.72 -14.07 -22.39
N GLN A 502 5.95 -15.08 -21.55
CA GLN A 502 5.96 -14.98 -20.08
C GLN A 502 6.75 -13.77 -19.56
N SER A 503 8.02 -13.67 -19.92
CA SER A 503 8.92 -12.63 -19.40
C SER A 503 8.50 -11.19 -19.75
N SER A 504 7.57 -11.02 -20.69
CA SER A 504 7.05 -9.72 -21.12
C SER A 504 5.68 -9.37 -20.53
N VAL A 505 5.03 -10.31 -19.85
CA VAL A 505 3.68 -10.13 -19.26
C VAL A 505 3.64 -10.37 -17.75
N ASP A 506 4.69 -10.94 -17.18
CA ASP A 506 4.80 -11.19 -15.73
C ASP A 506 4.98 -9.88 -14.96
N THR A 507 3.86 -9.26 -14.60
CA THR A 507 3.81 -8.16 -13.62
C THR A 507 4.33 -8.60 -12.25
N ILE A 508 4.69 -7.63 -11.40
CA ILE A 508 5.17 -7.91 -10.03
C ILE A 508 4.21 -8.80 -9.22
N GLY A 509 2.89 -8.66 -9.41
CA GLY A 509 1.90 -9.53 -8.77
C GLY A 509 2.00 -11.00 -9.21
N VAL A 510 2.28 -11.22 -10.50
CA VAL A 510 2.53 -12.57 -11.05
C VAL A 510 3.87 -13.11 -10.53
N THR A 511 4.94 -12.31 -10.54
CA THR A 511 6.26 -12.69 -10.01
C THR A 511 6.20 -13.11 -8.54
N ILE A 512 5.44 -12.38 -7.71
CA ILE A 512 5.19 -12.74 -6.32
C ILE A 512 4.53 -14.12 -6.23
N PHE A 513 3.49 -14.35 -7.03
CA PHE A 513 2.75 -15.62 -7.03
C PHE A 513 3.63 -16.79 -7.47
N GLU A 514 4.43 -16.62 -8.53
CA GLU A 514 5.38 -17.66 -8.96
C GLU A 514 6.39 -18.00 -7.87
N THR A 515 6.90 -16.99 -7.17
CA THR A 515 7.88 -17.19 -6.10
C THR A 515 7.30 -18.04 -4.96
N ILE A 516 6.03 -17.84 -4.60
CA ILE A 516 5.39 -18.57 -3.50
C ILE A 516 4.78 -19.90 -3.94
N ASN A 517 4.49 -20.10 -5.22
CA ASN A 517 3.77 -21.27 -5.74
C ASN A 517 4.62 -22.14 -6.69
N SER A 518 5.93 -21.88 -6.77
CA SER A 518 6.88 -22.72 -7.51
C SER A 518 7.18 -24.05 -6.80
N ASN A 519 7.93 -24.92 -7.47
CA ASN A 519 8.34 -26.22 -6.92
C ASN A 519 9.24 -26.09 -5.67
N ASP A 520 10.00 -24.99 -5.53
CA ASP A 520 10.74 -24.62 -4.32
C ASP A 520 10.20 -23.28 -3.80
N PRO A 521 9.03 -23.29 -3.14
CA PRO A 521 8.32 -22.07 -2.79
C PRO A 521 9.13 -21.28 -1.78
N ASN A 522 9.26 -19.97 -2.03
CA ASN A 522 9.93 -19.04 -1.13
C ASN A 522 8.94 -17.99 -0.61
N MET A 523 8.17 -18.36 0.40
CA MET A 523 7.16 -17.50 1.04
C MET A 523 7.76 -16.25 1.67
N GLY A 524 8.96 -16.35 2.24
CA GLY A 524 9.67 -15.22 2.85
C GLY A 524 10.00 -14.15 1.81
N TYR A 525 10.61 -14.58 0.70
CA TYR A 525 10.95 -13.69 -0.40
C TYR A 525 9.70 -13.12 -1.10
N GLY A 526 8.71 -13.97 -1.39
CA GLY A 526 7.43 -13.53 -1.96
C GLY A 526 6.71 -12.49 -1.09
N SER A 527 6.74 -12.68 0.22
CA SER A 527 6.15 -11.74 1.18
C SER A 527 6.93 -10.42 1.21
N ALA A 528 8.27 -10.44 1.13
CA ALA A 528 9.06 -9.22 1.02
C ALA A 528 8.71 -8.42 -0.24
N MET A 529 8.63 -9.08 -1.40
CA MET A 529 8.19 -8.46 -2.65
C MET A 529 6.77 -7.86 -2.55
N ALA A 530 5.84 -8.57 -1.91
CA ALA A 530 4.48 -8.05 -1.68
C ALA A 530 4.47 -6.79 -0.80
N PHE A 531 5.36 -6.70 0.20
CA PHE A 531 5.52 -5.49 1.02
C PHE A 531 6.15 -4.32 0.27
N VAL A 532 7.10 -4.61 -0.63
CA VAL A 532 7.65 -3.59 -1.52
C VAL A 532 6.54 -3.05 -2.43
N LEU A 533 5.74 -3.92 -3.05
CA LEU A 533 4.59 -3.53 -3.86
C LEU A 533 3.59 -2.69 -3.05
N PHE A 534 3.25 -3.11 -1.83
CA PHE A 534 2.38 -2.35 -0.93
C PHE A 534 2.94 -0.95 -0.65
N GLY A 535 4.24 -0.83 -0.36
CA GLY A 535 4.91 0.45 -0.18
C GLY A 535 4.83 1.35 -1.41
N VAL A 536 5.06 0.79 -2.61
CA VAL A 536 4.94 1.52 -3.88
C VAL A 536 3.51 2.02 -4.08
N ILE A 537 2.50 1.18 -3.90
CA ILE A 537 1.08 1.57 -4.03
C ILE A 537 0.75 2.69 -3.02
N LEU A 538 1.22 2.59 -1.78
CA LEU A 538 0.98 3.60 -0.75
C LEU A 538 1.63 4.96 -1.10
N ILE A 539 2.87 4.94 -1.59
CA ILE A 539 3.58 6.15 -2.03
C ILE A 539 2.84 6.78 -3.21
N LEU A 540 2.46 5.99 -4.22
CA LEU A 540 1.69 6.48 -5.36
C LEU A 540 0.35 7.07 -4.96
N THR A 541 -0.40 6.37 -4.09
CA THR A 541 -1.67 6.82 -3.52
C THR A 541 -1.49 8.15 -2.79
N PHE A 542 -0.43 8.29 -1.97
CA PHE A 542 -0.15 9.51 -1.24
C PHE A 542 0.20 10.67 -2.18
N VAL A 543 1.08 10.44 -3.16
CA VAL A 543 1.47 11.44 -4.18
C VAL A 543 0.25 11.87 -4.98
N GLN A 544 -0.54 10.91 -5.46
CA GLN A 544 -1.76 11.15 -6.22
C GLN A 544 -2.77 11.98 -5.42
N ASN A 545 -3.03 11.60 -4.17
CA ASN A 545 -3.92 12.35 -3.28
C ASN A 545 -3.40 13.77 -3.01
N ARG A 546 -2.08 13.93 -2.84
CA ARG A 546 -1.48 15.25 -2.57
C ARG A 546 -1.54 16.19 -3.77
N ILE A 547 -1.33 15.68 -4.98
CA ILE A 547 -1.37 16.45 -6.23
C ILE A 547 -2.83 16.78 -6.56
N ALA A 548 -3.70 15.77 -6.57
CA ALA A 548 -5.07 15.94 -7.01
C ALA A 548 -5.95 16.74 -6.03
N SER A 549 -5.73 16.64 -4.72
CA SER A 549 -6.45 17.48 -3.73
C SER A 549 -6.28 18.98 -3.95
N ARG A 550 -5.27 19.42 -4.73
CA ARG A 550 -5.07 20.82 -5.10
C ARG A 550 -5.76 21.24 -6.39
N SER A 551 -6.14 20.28 -7.24
CA SER A 551 -6.73 20.51 -8.56
C SER A 551 -8.21 20.12 -8.67
N VAL A 552 -8.78 19.54 -7.62
CA VAL A 552 -10.20 19.19 -7.56
C VAL A 552 -11.02 20.43 -7.24
N PHE A 553 -11.89 20.81 -8.18
CA PHE A 553 -12.83 21.91 -8.00
C PHE A 553 -14.09 21.37 -7.29
N TYR A 554 -14.35 21.83 -6.07
CA TYR A 554 -15.49 21.36 -5.27
C TYR A 554 -16.80 22.12 -5.53
N GLY A 555 -16.83 23.00 -6.52
CA GLY A 555 -17.94 23.94 -6.72
C GLY A 555 -17.68 25.24 -5.98
#